data_AF-A0A0Q7MXG3-F1
#
_entry.id   AF-A0A0Q7MXG3-F1
#
_cell.length_a   1.000
_cell.length_b   1.000
_cell.length_c   1.000
_cell.angle_alpha   90.00
_cell.angle_beta   90.00
_cell.angle_gamma   90.00
#
_symmetry.space_group_name_H-M   'P 1'
#
loop_
_entity.id
_entity.type
_entity.pdbx_description
1 polymer ?
#
loop_
_entity_poly.entity_id
_entity_poly.type
_entity_poly.pdbx_seq_one_letter_code
_entity_poly.pdbx_strand_id
1 'polypeptide(L)'
;MTALAPGENRPAPGDQLTITVASSASVDVSALLVNGAGRVRSDADFVFFNQPTGPGVAYRHGNGGPDVVGVQTSALPADVDKVVVTASLDGRGPTTFASVGALTATIESGSTALTFPISGLTTESGVVCVEIYRRNGAWKVRAIGQGYDDGLAGIASAFGVNLDDEPEVPAAQSAPVPPSQPPGYPSAPPPTYTQGNPVQQGQFAQPATPPPAYPGHGAPGQFVPPPAHQPQPSFSSQQGAQPVHSDLFDPSHAEVNGLGIQKQGGKMVKVGMNGEVMARSGSMVAYQGDLKFEALGSGGIGRAIRQHLTGEGVPLMKVSGRGDLFLANSAADVHIIDLDGTDGLTINGANVLAFDSTLRYDIGRVQGAAGYASNAGLFNCVFTGRGRIAITTHGSPVVLTVDQATYADPNAAVAWSSSLQTGIKRNDSFGLGRLMGRSTGEASTLAFSGRGFVIVQPSELPPGGLIGGTGGGQQAGTGGSIFG
;
A
#
# COMPACT_ATOMS: atom_id res chain seq x y z
N MET A 1 -10.05 30.96 -23.36
CA MET A 1 -8.69 30.54 -22.95
C MET A 1 -7.71 31.65 -23.29
N THR A 2 -6.76 31.97 -22.41
CA THR A 2 -5.73 32.99 -22.69
C THR A 2 -4.37 32.55 -22.19
N ALA A 3 -3.36 32.58 -23.06
CA ALA A 3 -2.00 32.25 -22.68
C ALA A 3 -1.36 33.37 -21.83
N LEU A 4 -0.52 32.97 -20.88
CA LEU A 4 0.35 33.81 -20.06
C LEU A 4 1.80 33.66 -20.53
N ALA A 5 2.55 34.76 -20.54
CA ALA A 5 4.00 34.75 -20.71
C ALA A 5 4.71 34.43 -19.37
N PRO A 6 5.96 33.91 -19.38
CA PRO A 6 6.76 33.72 -18.15
C PRO A 6 6.84 35.00 -17.32
N GLY A 7 6.56 34.90 -16.01
CA GLY A 7 6.54 36.03 -15.08
C GLY A 7 5.28 36.91 -15.13
N GLU A 8 4.41 36.76 -16.15
CA GLU A 8 3.18 37.53 -16.29
C GLU A 8 2.22 37.27 -15.12
N ASN A 9 1.54 38.31 -14.64
CA ASN A 9 0.53 38.19 -13.59
C ASN A 9 -0.79 38.85 -13.98
N ARG A 10 -1.90 38.25 -13.56
CA ARG A 10 -3.28 38.73 -13.80
C ARG A 10 -4.11 38.68 -12.52
N PRO A 11 -5.27 39.35 -12.44
CA PRO A 11 -6.27 39.04 -11.42
C PRO A 11 -6.63 37.55 -11.45
N ALA A 12 -6.95 36.95 -10.30
CA ALA A 12 -7.49 35.59 -10.28
C ALA A 12 -8.84 35.56 -11.03
N PRO A 13 -9.12 34.54 -11.86
CA PRO A 13 -10.34 34.48 -12.67
C PRO A 13 -11.63 34.17 -11.88
N GLY A 14 -11.53 33.94 -10.57
CA GLY A 14 -12.64 33.75 -9.64
C GLY A 14 -12.15 33.29 -8.27
N ASP A 15 -13.09 32.92 -7.40
CA ASP A 15 -12.78 32.40 -6.05
C ASP A 15 -12.38 30.92 -6.07
N GLN A 16 -13.08 30.10 -6.86
CA GLN A 16 -12.78 28.68 -7.02
C GLN A 16 -11.94 28.51 -8.29
N LEU A 17 -10.69 28.10 -8.09
CA LEU A 17 -9.71 27.86 -9.13
C LEU A 17 -9.45 26.35 -9.25
N THR A 18 -9.51 25.83 -10.47
CA THR A 18 -9.07 24.48 -10.81
C THR A 18 -7.75 24.59 -11.55
N ILE A 19 -6.67 24.07 -10.97
CA ILE A 19 -5.35 24.05 -11.59
C ILE A 19 -5.02 22.64 -12.05
N THR A 20 -4.60 22.48 -13.30
CA THR A 20 -4.09 21.22 -13.87
C THR A 20 -2.72 21.45 -14.49
N VAL A 21 -1.89 20.40 -14.51
CA VAL A 21 -0.62 20.41 -15.23
C VAL A 21 -0.63 19.26 -16.24
N ALA A 22 -0.79 19.60 -17.51
CA ALA A 22 -0.71 18.63 -18.61
C ALA A 22 0.76 18.45 -19.02
N SER A 23 1.19 17.20 -19.15
CA SER A 23 2.55 16.80 -19.50
C SER A 23 2.49 15.57 -20.42
N SER A 24 3.47 15.43 -21.32
CA SER A 24 3.64 14.18 -22.09
C SER A 24 4.35 13.08 -21.30
N ALA A 25 4.97 13.44 -20.17
CA ALA A 25 5.54 12.53 -19.19
C ALA A 25 4.66 12.48 -17.94
N SER A 26 4.69 11.39 -17.19
CA SER A 26 4.03 11.31 -15.89
C SER A 26 4.71 12.27 -14.91
N VAL A 27 3.89 13.08 -14.21
CA VAL A 27 4.33 14.11 -13.27
C VAL A 27 3.40 14.11 -12.06
N ASP A 28 3.97 14.29 -10.88
CA ASP A 28 3.22 14.50 -9.65
C ASP A 28 2.95 15.99 -9.45
N VAL A 29 1.69 16.36 -9.25
CA VAL A 29 1.28 17.75 -9.00
C VAL A 29 1.05 17.97 -7.51
N SER A 30 1.61 19.04 -6.97
CA SER A 30 1.46 19.41 -5.56
C SER A 30 1.30 20.93 -5.37
N ALA A 31 0.80 21.32 -4.20
CA ALA A 31 0.57 22.71 -3.83
C ALA A 31 1.13 23.03 -2.44
N LEU A 32 1.81 24.16 -2.31
CA LEU A 32 2.33 24.68 -1.05
C LEU A 32 1.55 25.94 -0.65
N LEU A 33 1.01 25.98 0.56
CA LEU A 33 0.40 27.16 1.17
C LEU A 33 1.49 27.92 1.92
N VAL A 34 1.74 29.16 1.54
CA VAL A 34 2.94 29.90 1.91
C VAL A 34 2.56 31.25 2.54
N ASN A 35 3.15 31.53 3.70
CA ASN A 35 2.95 32.76 4.46
C ASN A 35 3.79 33.93 3.92
N GLY A 36 3.62 35.12 4.52
CA GLY A 36 4.36 36.33 4.13
C GLY A 36 5.88 36.29 4.34
N ALA A 37 6.41 35.31 5.07
CA ALA A 37 7.84 35.04 5.17
C ALA A 37 8.36 34.12 4.04
N GLY A 38 7.50 33.71 3.11
CA GLY A 38 7.86 32.82 2.01
C GLY A 38 7.99 31.35 2.40
N ARG A 39 7.43 30.93 3.56
CA ARG A 39 7.49 29.55 4.05
C ARG A 39 6.12 28.91 4.27
N VAL A 40 6.05 27.58 4.22
CA VAL A 40 4.94 26.81 4.81
C VAL A 40 4.89 27.03 6.33
N ARG A 41 3.71 26.91 6.95
CA ARG A 41 3.54 27.15 8.40
C ARG A 41 3.56 25.85 9.21
N SER A 42 3.11 24.76 8.61
CA SER A 42 2.95 23.45 9.26
C SER A 42 2.80 22.35 8.20
N ASP A 43 2.73 21.09 8.62
CA ASP A 43 2.63 19.99 7.67
C ASP A 43 1.37 20.01 6.79
N ALA A 44 0.27 20.56 7.31
CA ALA A 44 -1.01 20.70 6.61
C ALA A 44 -0.98 21.65 5.41
N ASP A 45 0.11 22.42 5.24
CA ASP A 45 0.29 23.38 4.15
C ASP A 45 0.92 22.77 2.88
N PHE A 46 1.26 21.48 2.87
CA PHE A 46 1.67 20.78 1.66
C PHE A 46 0.58 19.81 1.19
N VAL A 47 -0.04 20.10 0.04
CA VAL A 47 -1.17 19.34 -0.50
C VAL A 47 -0.72 18.58 -1.75
N PHE A 48 -0.84 17.26 -1.73
CA PHE A 48 -0.36 16.33 -2.76
C PHE A 48 -1.10 14.99 -2.63
N PHE A 49 -0.80 13.98 -3.46
CA PHE A 49 -1.59 12.74 -3.51
C PHE A 49 -1.76 11.99 -2.17
N ASN A 50 -0.75 12.00 -1.29
CA ASN A 50 -0.81 11.35 0.03
C ASN A 50 -1.39 12.25 1.14
N GLN A 51 -1.51 13.56 0.88
CA GLN A 51 -2.19 14.52 1.76
C GLN A 51 -3.13 15.38 0.89
N PRO A 52 -4.27 14.82 0.42
CA PRO A 52 -5.06 15.41 -0.66
C PRO A 52 -5.90 16.62 -0.25
N THR A 53 -5.84 17.05 1.01
CA THR A 53 -6.63 18.17 1.56
C THR A 53 -5.78 19.03 2.48
N GLY A 54 -5.84 20.34 2.27
CA GLY A 54 -5.32 21.36 3.18
C GLY A 54 -6.31 22.54 3.29
N PRO A 55 -5.97 23.58 4.07
CA PRO A 55 -6.86 24.73 4.30
C PRO A 55 -7.23 25.48 3.01
N GLY A 56 -8.44 25.29 2.48
CA GLY A 56 -8.89 25.91 1.24
C GLY A 56 -8.25 25.36 -0.04
N VAL A 57 -7.52 24.24 0.03
CA VAL A 57 -6.84 23.60 -1.10
C VAL A 57 -7.10 22.10 -1.08
N ALA A 58 -7.41 21.50 -2.24
CA ALA A 58 -7.62 20.07 -2.36
C ALA A 58 -6.99 19.52 -3.64
N TYR A 59 -6.17 18.48 -3.52
CA TYR A 59 -5.68 17.68 -4.63
C TYR A 59 -6.71 16.59 -4.97
N ARG A 60 -6.83 16.26 -6.26
CA ARG A 60 -7.61 15.13 -6.77
C ARG A 60 -6.85 14.46 -7.92
N HIS A 61 -6.81 13.14 -7.91
CA HIS A 61 -6.20 12.38 -9.00
C HIS A 61 -7.03 12.51 -10.28
N GLY A 62 -6.35 12.66 -11.42
CA GLY A 62 -6.99 12.93 -12.71
C GLY A 62 -7.77 11.75 -13.33
N ASN A 63 -7.64 10.54 -12.79
CA ASN A 63 -8.33 9.31 -13.25
C ASN A 63 -8.23 9.08 -14.78
N GLY A 64 -7.03 9.26 -15.33
CA GLY A 64 -6.76 9.18 -16.78
C GLY A 64 -6.62 10.54 -17.47
N GLY A 65 -7.04 11.63 -16.82
CA GLY A 65 -6.62 13.00 -17.12
C GLY A 65 -5.42 13.45 -16.25
N PRO A 66 -4.96 14.71 -16.40
CA PRO A 66 -3.96 15.29 -15.51
C PRO A 66 -4.51 15.47 -14.09
N ASP A 67 -3.62 15.44 -13.10
CA ASP A 67 -3.98 15.73 -11.72
C ASP A 67 -4.47 17.16 -11.51
N VAL A 68 -5.36 17.31 -10.53
CA VAL A 68 -6.12 18.53 -10.28
C VAL A 68 -5.83 19.07 -8.89
N VAL A 69 -5.41 20.33 -8.81
CA VAL A 69 -5.37 21.11 -7.56
C VAL A 69 -6.52 22.11 -7.59
N GLY A 70 -7.53 21.91 -6.74
CA GLY A 70 -8.56 22.90 -6.47
C GLY A 70 -8.10 23.88 -5.38
N VAL A 71 -8.25 25.18 -5.61
CA VAL A 71 -7.99 26.26 -4.63
C VAL A 71 -9.26 27.09 -4.48
N GLN A 72 -9.75 27.25 -3.25
CA GLN A 72 -10.82 28.19 -2.92
C GLN A 72 -10.24 29.37 -2.15
N THR A 73 -10.08 30.52 -2.82
CA THR A 73 -9.29 31.65 -2.32
C THR A 73 -9.90 32.35 -1.09
N SER A 74 -11.21 32.21 -0.90
CA SER A 74 -11.99 32.68 0.25
C SER A 74 -11.89 31.76 1.48
N ALA A 75 -11.47 30.51 1.29
CA ALA A 75 -11.26 29.51 2.35
C ALA A 75 -9.79 29.41 2.79
N LEU A 76 -8.88 30.12 2.12
CA LEU A 76 -7.48 30.22 2.53
C LEU A 76 -7.37 31.01 3.85
N PRO A 77 -6.62 30.51 4.85
CA PRO A 77 -6.37 31.25 6.10
C PRO A 77 -5.74 32.62 5.87
N ALA A 78 -6.03 33.58 6.76
CA ALA A 78 -5.64 34.99 6.60
C ALA A 78 -4.12 35.23 6.59
N ASP A 79 -3.34 34.29 7.08
CA ASP A 79 -1.88 34.24 7.17
C ASP A 79 -1.22 33.44 6.02
N VAL A 80 -2.01 32.95 5.04
CA VAL A 80 -1.53 32.43 3.75
C VAL A 80 -1.55 33.55 2.72
N ASP A 81 -0.37 33.98 2.28
CA ASP A 81 -0.20 35.05 1.28
C ASP A 81 -0.16 34.50 -0.15
N LYS A 82 0.24 33.24 -0.34
CA LYS A 82 0.20 32.58 -1.66
C LYS A 82 0.06 31.05 -1.58
N VAL A 83 -0.53 30.49 -2.63
CA VAL A 83 -0.50 29.06 -2.96
C VAL A 83 0.43 28.88 -4.17
N VAL A 84 1.44 28.05 -4.03
CA VAL A 84 2.42 27.72 -5.08
C VAL A 84 2.05 26.36 -5.65
N VAL A 85 1.75 26.26 -6.94
CA VAL A 85 1.46 24.97 -7.60
C VAL A 85 2.68 24.52 -8.38
N THR A 86 3.09 23.27 -8.16
CA THR A 86 4.34 22.70 -8.65
C THR A 86 4.13 21.33 -9.28
N ALA A 87 5.03 20.95 -10.18
CA ALA A 87 5.07 19.63 -10.78
C ALA A 87 6.48 19.05 -10.69
N SER A 88 6.60 17.77 -10.36
CA SER A 88 7.86 17.02 -10.38
C SER A 88 7.72 15.75 -11.21
N LEU A 89 8.83 15.30 -11.81
CA LEU A 89 8.85 14.01 -12.50
C LEU A 89 8.76 12.87 -11.49
N ASP A 90 7.84 11.94 -11.73
CA ASP A 90 7.42 10.90 -10.77
C ASP A 90 8.27 9.62 -10.81
N GLY A 91 9.42 9.68 -11.49
CA GLY A 91 10.29 8.53 -11.76
C GLY A 91 9.89 7.66 -12.96
N ARG A 92 8.60 7.56 -13.30
CA ARG A 92 8.11 6.65 -14.37
C ARG A 92 8.48 7.12 -15.78
N GLY A 93 8.82 8.41 -15.92
CA GLY A 93 9.20 9.06 -17.17
C GLY A 93 10.71 9.38 -17.28
N PRO A 94 11.08 10.39 -18.09
CA PRO A 94 12.46 10.87 -18.15
C PRO A 94 12.96 11.38 -16.79
N THR A 95 14.28 11.45 -16.63
CA THR A 95 14.94 11.93 -15.41
C THR A 95 14.93 13.46 -15.28
N THR A 96 14.80 14.18 -16.38
CA THR A 96 14.80 15.65 -16.41
C THR A 96 13.80 16.19 -17.44
N PHE A 97 13.35 17.43 -17.23
CA PHE A 97 12.41 18.09 -18.12
C PHE A 97 12.97 18.40 -19.52
N ALA A 98 14.28 18.33 -19.77
CA ALA A 98 14.89 18.43 -21.12
C ALA A 98 14.29 17.46 -22.16
N SER A 99 13.84 16.29 -21.71
CA SER A 99 13.29 15.23 -22.58
C SER A 99 11.78 15.00 -22.37
N VAL A 100 11.14 15.84 -21.55
CA VAL A 100 9.70 15.98 -21.53
C VAL A 100 9.27 16.81 -22.74
N GLY A 101 8.13 16.45 -23.34
CA GLY A 101 7.55 17.22 -24.43
C GLY A 101 6.84 18.47 -23.92
N ALA A 102 5.62 18.72 -24.39
CA ALA A 102 4.84 19.86 -23.91
C ALA A 102 4.49 19.69 -22.42
N LEU A 103 4.85 20.70 -21.63
CA LEU A 103 4.38 20.90 -20.25
C LEU A 103 3.52 22.17 -20.22
N THR A 104 2.30 22.11 -19.69
CA THR A 104 1.38 23.26 -19.66
C THR A 104 0.55 23.26 -18.39
N ALA A 105 0.68 24.32 -17.60
CA ALA A 105 -0.21 24.58 -16.48
C ALA A 105 -1.45 25.34 -16.96
N THR A 106 -2.63 24.95 -16.48
CA THR A 106 -3.91 25.60 -16.79
C THR A 106 -4.62 25.97 -15.49
N ILE A 107 -5.12 27.20 -15.39
CA ILE A 107 -5.95 27.70 -14.28
C ILE A 107 -7.33 28.01 -14.82
N GLU A 108 -8.36 27.33 -14.33
CA GLU A 108 -9.75 27.47 -14.76
C GLU A 108 -10.65 27.97 -13.63
N SER A 109 -11.62 28.81 -13.97
CA SER A 109 -12.70 29.27 -13.08
C SER A 109 -13.92 29.63 -13.93
N GLY A 110 -15.01 28.87 -13.79
CA GLY A 110 -16.20 29.02 -14.62
C GLY A 110 -15.86 28.89 -16.12
N SER A 111 -16.14 29.94 -16.89
CA SER A 111 -15.83 30.00 -18.33
C SER A 111 -14.46 30.60 -18.67
N THR A 112 -13.67 31.02 -17.66
CA THR A 112 -12.33 31.59 -17.87
C THR A 112 -11.26 30.54 -17.63
N ALA A 113 -10.40 30.35 -18.63
CA ALA A 113 -9.23 29.50 -18.56
C ALA A 113 -7.97 30.30 -18.93
N LEU A 114 -6.94 30.24 -18.08
CA LEU A 114 -5.63 30.81 -18.31
C LEU A 114 -4.63 29.67 -18.50
N THR A 115 -3.82 29.70 -19.55
CA THR A 115 -2.82 28.66 -19.85
C THR A 115 -1.41 29.21 -19.77
N PHE A 116 -0.47 28.40 -19.31
CA PHE A 116 0.95 28.72 -19.26
C PHE A 116 1.75 27.54 -19.79
N PRO A 117 2.15 27.57 -21.07
CA PRO A 117 3.13 26.64 -21.63
C PRO A 117 4.49 26.88 -20.96
N ILE A 118 5.04 25.84 -20.35
CA ILE A 118 6.33 25.89 -19.66
C ILE A 118 7.40 25.39 -20.64
N SER A 119 8.49 26.15 -20.79
CA SER A 119 9.57 25.86 -21.72
C SER A 119 10.90 26.37 -21.18
N GLY A 120 12.01 25.88 -21.76
CA GLY A 120 13.37 26.26 -21.34
C GLY A 120 13.92 25.46 -20.16
N LEU A 121 13.21 24.45 -19.67
CA LEU A 121 13.73 23.48 -18.71
C LEU A 121 14.73 22.53 -19.40
N THR A 122 15.75 22.14 -18.65
CA THR A 122 16.90 21.35 -19.07
C THR A 122 17.21 20.23 -18.06
N THR A 123 18.12 20.47 -17.11
CA THR A 123 18.55 19.50 -16.08
C THR A 123 17.53 19.29 -14.97
N GLU A 124 16.52 20.14 -14.89
CA GLU A 124 15.59 20.19 -13.76
C GLU A 124 14.64 19.00 -13.73
N SER A 125 14.35 18.48 -12.53
CA SER A 125 13.41 17.38 -12.30
C SER A 125 12.12 17.82 -11.58
N GLY A 126 12.06 19.09 -11.18
CA GLY A 126 10.91 19.75 -10.57
C GLY A 126 10.73 21.16 -11.11
N VAL A 127 9.51 21.69 -11.09
CA VAL A 127 9.21 23.05 -11.56
C VAL A 127 8.08 23.70 -10.75
N VAL A 128 8.28 24.95 -10.38
CA VAL A 128 7.20 25.83 -9.90
C VAL A 128 6.44 26.35 -11.11
N CYS A 129 5.21 25.87 -11.30
CA CYS A 129 4.39 26.18 -12.46
C CYS A 129 3.76 27.58 -12.35
N VAL A 130 2.95 27.79 -11.31
CA VAL A 130 2.16 29.02 -11.11
C VAL A 130 2.03 29.36 -9.63
N GLU A 131 1.89 30.65 -9.33
CA GLU A 131 1.52 31.15 -7.99
C GLU A 131 0.12 31.78 -8.03
N ILE A 132 -0.72 31.44 -7.05
CA ILE A 132 -1.95 32.16 -6.71
C ILE A 132 -1.62 32.98 -5.47
N TYR A 133 -1.52 34.31 -5.58
CA TYR A 133 -0.97 35.16 -4.52
C TYR A 133 -1.85 36.37 -4.23
N ARG A 134 -1.85 36.82 -2.98
CA ARG A 134 -2.61 37.98 -2.53
C ARG A 134 -1.77 39.24 -2.64
N ARG A 135 -2.35 40.33 -3.16
CA ARG A 135 -1.73 41.66 -3.18
C ARG A 135 -2.80 42.73 -3.03
N ASN A 136 -2.61 43.64 -2.07
CA ASN A 136 -3.54 44.72 -1.75
C ASN A 136 -4.98 44.19 -1.50
N GLY A 137 -5.11 43.08 -0.78
CA GLY A 137 -6.38 42.43 -0.45
C GLY A 137 -6.94 41.50 -1.52
N ALA A 138 -6.57 41.66 -2.80
CA ALA A 138 -7.08 40.88 -3.93
C ALA A 138 -6.17 39.71 -4.32
N TRP A 139 -6.78 38.62 -4.79
CA TRP A 139 -6.06 37.46 -5.32
C TRP A 139 -5.66 37.65 -6.79
N LYS A 140 -4.46 37.20 -7.13
CA LYS A 140 -3.83 37.28 -8.44
C LYS A 140 -3.20 35.94 -8.78
N VAL A 141 -3.02 35.68 -10.06
CA VAL A 141 -2.25 34.54 -10.55
C VAL A 141 -0.97 35.02 -11.23
N ARG A 142 0.09 34.22 -11.18
CA ARG A 142 1.37 34.48 -11.86
C ARG A 142 1.92 33.22 -12.51
N ALA A 143 2.34 33.32 -13.76
CA ALA A 143 3.13 32.30 -14.44
C ALA A 143 4.58 32.37 -13.94
N ILE A 144 5.15 31.23 -13.52
CA ILE A 144 6.51 31.18 -12.97
C ILE A 144 7.43 30.42 -13.93
N GLY A 145 7.33 29.08 -13.98
CA GLY A 145 8.14 28.23 -14.84
C GLY A 145 9.59 28.07 -14.36
N GLN A 146 9.83 28.19 -13.05
CA GLN A 146 11.16 28.07 -12.46
C GLN A 146 11.46 26.60 -12.15
N GLY A 147 12.45 26.04 -12.85
CA GLY A 147 12.96 24.69 -12.60
C GLY A 147 13.81 24.57 -11.34
N TYR A 148 13.92 23.34 -10.85
CA TYR A 148 14.77 22.90 -9.75
C TYR A 148 15.45 21.56 -10.12
N ASP A 149 16.78 21.52 -10.06
CA ASP A 149 17.58 20.31 -10.32
C ASP A 149 17.25 19.19 -9.31
N ASP A 150 17.24 19.53 -8.02
CA ASP A 150 16.88 18.63 -6.90
C ASP A 150 15.36 18.32 -6.82
N GLY A 151 14.61 18.61 -7.88
CA GLY A 151 13.21 18.24 -8.00
C GLY A 151 12.32 18.84 -6.93
N LEU A 152 11.45 18.00 -6.36
CA LEU A 152 10.59 18.39 -5.25
C LEU A 152 11.39 18.76 -3.99
N ALA A 153 12.66 18.33 -3.85
CA ALA A 153 13.51 18.65 -2.69
C ALA A 153 13.90 20.10 -2.66
N GLY A 154 14.38 20.60 -3.81
CA GLY A 154 14.78 21.99 -3.98
C GLY A 154 13.59 22.91 -3.77
N ILE A 155 12.42 22.53 -4.31
CA ILE A 155 11.15 23.23 -4.12
C ILE A 155 10.77 23.27 -2.62
N ALA A 156 10.69 22.10 -1.97
CA ALA A 156 10.32 21.98 -0.56
C ALA A 156 11.24 22.80 0.36
N SER A 157 12.55 22.64 0.18
CA SER A 157 13.58 23.34 0.95
C SER A 157 13.49 24.86 0.75
N ALA A 158 13.24 25.31 -0.49
CA ALA A 158 13.06 26.73 -0.81
C ALA A 158 11.83 27.35 -0.11
N PHE A 159 10.78 26.57 0.15
CA PHE A 159 9.60 26.98 0.90
C PHE A 159 9.65 26.60 2.39
N GLY A 160 10.82 26.25 2.92
CA GLY A 160 11.04 26.05 4.35
C GLY A 160 10.44 24.77 4.93
N VAL A 161 10.20 23.75 4.10
CA VAL A 161 9.97 22.39 4.59
C VAL A 161 11.28 21.86 5.19
N ASN A 162 11.28 21.55 6.48
CA ASN A 162 12.37 20.81 7.11
C ASN A 162 12.36 19.37 6.57
N LEU A 163 13.39 18.95 5.83
CA LEU A 163 13.51 17.58 5.33
C LEU A 163 13.99 16.57 6.40
N ASP A 164 14.44 17.05 7.56
CA ASP A 164 15.16 16.28 8.60
C ASP A 164 14.35 15.96 9.86
N ASP A 165 13.07 16.35 9.93
CA ASP A 165 12.27 16.18 11.15
C ASP A 165 11.88 14.70 11.38
N GLU A 166 12.71 13.98 12.14
CA GLU A 166 12.29 12.83 12.92
C GLU A 166 11.29 13.31 13.99
N PRO A 167 10.11 12.70 14.13
CA PRO A 167 9.14 13.16 15.13
C PRO A 167 9.76 13.03 16.51
N GLU A 168 9.87 14.15 17.22
CA GLU A 168 10.20 14.16 18.64
C GLU A 168 9.18 13.25 19.35
N VAL A 169 9.65 12.07 19.78
CA VAL A 169 8.82 11.09 20.48
C VAL A 169 8.21 11.83 21.65
N PRO A 170 6.87 11.93 21.77
CA PRO A 170 6.25 12.68 22.86
C PRO A 170 6.81 12.12 24.16
N ALA A 171 7.62 12.93 24.86
CA ALA A 171 8.34 12.50 26.04
C ALA A 171 7.32 11.90 26.99
N ALA A 172 7.44 10.59 27.26
CA ALA A 172 6.39 9.82 27.89
C ALA A 172 6.00 10.52 29.19
N GLN A 173 4.83 11.16 29.21
CA GLN A 173 4.34 11.83 30.40
C GLN A 173 4.26 10.76 31.47
N SER A 174 5.10 10.91 32.50
CA SER A 174 5.22 9.95 33.58
C SER A 174 3.83 9.66 34.12
N ALA A 175 3.35 8.43 33.90
CA ALA A 175 2.03 8.04 34.35
C ALA A 175 1.91 8.36 35.85
N PRO A 176 0.77 8.91 36.32
CA PRO A 176 0.60 9.21 37.73
C PRO A 176 0.89 7.95 38.54
N VAL A 177 1.88 8.03 39.45
CA VAL A 177 2.25 6.90 40.29
C VAL A 177 1.00 6.46 41.04
N PRO A 178 0.58 5.18 40.97
CA PRO A 178 -0.57 4.71 41.74
C PRO A 178 -0.35 5.02 43.22
N PRO A 179 -1.35 5.56 43.94
CA PRO A 179 -1.19 5.87 45.36
C PRO A 179 -0.80 4.59 46.11
N SER A 180 0.25 4.70 46.93
CA SER A 180 0.79 3.60 47.72
C SER A 180 -0.30 3.01 48.62
N GLN A 181 -0.47 1.68 48.56
CA GLN A 181 -1.42 0.98 49.43
C GLN A 181 -1.03 1.19 50.91
N PRO A 182 -2.00 1.44 51.80
CA PRO A 182 -1.74 1.52 53.23
C PRO A 182 -1.35 0.13 53.81
N PRO A 183 -0.70 0.08 55.00
CA PRO A 183 -0.20 -1.17 55.58
C PRO A 183 -1.27 -2.23 55.80
N GLY A 184 -0.89 -3.50 55.62
CA GLY A 184 -1.82 -4.62 55.50
C GLY A 184 -2.52 -5.06 56.80
N TYR A 185 -3.63 -5.76 56.61
CA TYR A 185 -4.36 -6.49 57.66
C TYR A 185 -3.83 -7.93 57.79
N PRO A 186 -3.89 -8.56 58.99
CA PRO A 186 -3.31 -9.87 59.23
C PRO A 186 -4.09 -11.02 58.56
N SER A 187 -3.36 -12.03 58.10
CA SER A 187 -3.87 -13.22 57.43
C SER A 187 -4.73 -14.11 58.34
N ALA A 188 -5.88 -14.57 57.85
CA ALA A 188 -6.64 -15.65 58.48
C ALA A 188 -5.99 -17.03 58.20
N PRO A 189 -6.08 -18.00 59.13
CA PRO A 189 -5.47 -19.32 58.96
C PRO A 189 -6.27 -20.23 57.99
N PRO A 190 -5.62 -21.23 57.36
CA PRO A 190 -6.27 -22.14 56.43
C PRO A 190 -7.14 -23.20 57.13
N PRO A 191 -8.19 -23.72 56.47
CA PRO A 191 -9.01 -24.80 57.03
C PRO A 191 -8.26 -26.15 57.04
N THR A 192 -8.35 -26.87 58.16
CA THR A 192 -7.83 -28.23 58.32
C THR A 192 -8.76 -29.27 57.68
N TYR A 193 -8.24 -30.07 56.77
CA TYR A 193 -8.91 -31.27 56.27
C TYR A 193 -8.76 -32.43 57.27
N THR A 194 -9.86 -32.88 57.87
CA THR A 194 -9.88 -34.06 58.74
C THR A 194 -10.06 -35.34 57.92
N GLN A 195 -9.20 -36.33 58.17
CA GLN A 195 -9.31 -37.66 57.56
C GLN A 195 -10.51 -38.44 58.13
N GLY A 196 -11.21 -39.16 57.25
CA GLY A 196 -12.14 -40.24 57.62
C GLY A 196 -11.88 -41.46 56.73
N ASN A 197 -11.69 -42.63 57.34
CA ASN A 197 -11.32 -43.89 56.68
C ASN A 197 -12.13 -45.06 57.37
N PRO A 198 -12.07 -46.33 56.95
CA PRO A 198 -13.01 -46.91 55.98
C PRO A 198 -13.71 -48.22 56.44
N VAL A 199 -14.86 -48.58 55.82
CA VAL A 199 -15.52 -49.92 55.83
C VAL A 199 -16.72 -49.89 54.85
N GLN A 200 -17.26 -50.96 54.23
CA GLN A 200 -16.77 -52.31 53.85
C GLN A 200 -17.74 -52.88 52.75
N GLN A 201 -17.44 -54.05 52.18
CA GLN A 201 -18.04 -54.66 50.98
C GLN A 201 -19.49 -55.19 51.12
N GLY A 202 -20.21 -55.32 49.98
CA GLY A 202 -21.45 -56.11 49.84
C GLY A 202 -21.95 -56.20 48.38
N GLN A 203 -22.32 -57.41 47.92
CA GLN A 203 -22.85 -57.72 46.56
C GLN A 203 -24.35 -57.33 46.46
N PHE A 204 -25.09 -57.34 45.33
CA PHE A 204 -25.08 -58.12 44.08
C PHE A 204 -25.46 -57.17 42.88
N ALA A 205 -25.71 -57.56 41.61
CA ALA A 205 -25.95 -58.85 40.96
C ALA A 205 -25.50 -58.84 39.46
N GLN A 206 -26.06 -59.73 38.62
CA GLN A 206 -25.83 -59.82 37.17
C GLN A 206 -27.16 -59.99 36.41
N PRO A 207 -27.27 -59.55 35.13
CA PRO A 207 -28.19 -60.10 34.14
C PRO A 207 -27.55 -61.25 33.34
N ALA A 208 -28.36 -62.19 32.84
CA ALA A 208 -27.93 -63.51 32.36
C ALA A 208 -27.91 -63.71 30.82
N THR A 209 -27.32 -64.85 30.47
CA THR A 209 -27.10 -65.56 29.19
C THR A 209 -28.11 -65.46 28.03
N PRO A 210 -27.67 -65.70 26.78
CA PRO A 210 -28.53 -65.78 25.57
C PRO A 210 -29.15 -67.18 25.33
N PRO A 211 -30.22 -67.28 24.52
CA PRO A 211 -30.82 -68.56 24.08
C PRO A 211 -30.15 -69.17 22.81
N PRO A 212 -30.38 -70.46 22.49
CA PRO A 212 -29.53 -71.26 21.60
C PRO A 212 -29.97 -71.35 20.12
N ALA A 213 -29.09 -71.89 19.27
CA ALA A 213 -29.29 -72.13 17.84
C ALA A 213 -29.41 -73.62 17.48
N TYR A 214 -30.19 -73.96 16.43
CA TYR A 214 -30.28 -75.27 15.73
C TYR A 214 -31.07 -75.09 14.39
N PRO A 215 -31.07 -76.02 13.39
CA PRO A 215 -30.08 -75.94 12.30
C PRO A 215 -30.64 -76.01 10.86
N GLY A 216 -29.85 -75.53 9.88
CA GLY A 216 -29.68 -76.04 8.51
C GLY A 216 -30.86 -76.18 7.53
N HIS A 217 -30.73 -75.59 6.34
CA HIS A 217 -30.76 -76.24 5.00
C HIS A 217 -30.98 -75.21 3.86
N GLY A 218 -30.26 -75.38 2.74
CA GLY A 218 -30.59 -74.73 1.45
C GLY A 218 -29.68 -73.58 0.99
N ALA A 219 -29.21 -73.68 -0.26
CA ALA A 219 -28.48 -72.65 -1.02
C ALA A 219 -29.03 -72.66 -2.47
N PRO A 220 -28.59 -71.79 -3.40
CA PRO A 220 -28.11 -70.41 -3.27
C PRO A 220 -28.98 -69.42 -4.09
N GLY A 221 -28.83 -68.10 -3.84
CA GLY A 221 -29.47 -67.07 -4.68
C GLY A 221 -28.76 -65.72 -4.56
N GLN A 222 -28.27 -65.18 -5.67
CA GLN A 222 -27.52 -63.92 -5.70
C GLN A 222 -28.45 -62.71 -5.58
N PHE A 223 -28.14 -61.78 -4.68
CA PHE A 223 -28.45 -60.35 -4.87
C PHE A 223 -27.44 -59.51 -4.08
N VAL A 224 -26.77 -58.57 -4.76
CA VAL A 224 -25.81 -57.64 -4.14
C VAL A 224 -26.49 -56.27 -4.00
N PRO A 225 -26.80 -55.79 -2.78
CA PRO A 225 -27.15 -54.39 -2.59
C PRO A 225 -25.87 -53.52 -2.57
N PRO A 226 -25.91 -52.27 -3.06
CA PRO A 226 -24.77 -51.37 -3.04
C PRO A 226 -24.38 -50.97 -1.60
N PRO A 227 -23.12 -50.56 -1.34
CA PRO A 227 -22.67 -50.20 0.00
C PRO A 227 -23.46 -49.00 0.56
N ALA A 228 -23.83 -49.10 1.83
CA ALA A 228 -24.51 -48.04 2.55
C ALA A 228 -23.67 -46.76 2.55
N HIS A 229 -24.31 -45.63 2.27
CA HIS A 229 -23.68 -44.33 2.44
C HIS A 229 -23.41 -44.11 3.93
N GLN A 230 -22.19 -43.73 4.28
CA GLN A 230 -21.88 -43.27 5.63
C GLN A 230 -22.74 -42.03 5.94
N PRO A 231 -23.29 -41.89 7.16
CA PRO A 231 -24.00 -40.68 7.53
C PRO A 231 -23.04 -39.48 7.49
N GLN A 232 -23.32 -38.51 6.63
CA GLN A 232 -22.60 -37.24 6.65
C GLN A 232 -22.81 -36.55 8.00
N PRO A 233 -21.79 -35.86 8.56
CA PRO A 233 -21.96 -35.08 9.77
C PRO A 233 -23.00 -33.98 9.53
N SER A 234 -24.08 -34.04 10.30
CA SER A 234 -25.13 -33.01 10.30
C SER A 234 -24.63 -31.78 11.04
N PHE A 235 -24.03 -30.85 10.30
CA PHE A 235 -23.73 -29.53 10.84
C PHE A 235 -25.05 -28.78 11.11
N SER A 236 -25.27 -28.41 12.36
CA SER A 236 -26.45 -27.69 12.81
C SER A 236 -26.48 -26.28 12.23
N SER A 237 -27.30 -26.06 11.20
CA SER A 237 -27.54 -24.75 10.59
C SER A 237 -28.41 -23.85 11.49
N GLN A 238 -27.82 -23.33 12.57
CA GLN A 238 -28.35 -22.20 13.33
C GLN A 238 -27.67 -20.88 12.95
N GLN A 239 -27.65 -20.60 11.65
CA GLN A 239 -27.59 -19.24 11.12
C GLN A 239 -28.80 -19.10 10.22
N GLY A 240 -29.63 -18.09 10.48
CA GLY A 240 -30.89 -17.89 9.75
C GLY A 240 -30.61 -17.77 8.26
N ALA A 241 -31.41 -18.46 7.44
CA ALA A 241 -31.28 -18.38 5.98
C ALA A 241 -31.35 -16.90 5.57
N GLN A 242 -30.29 -16.42 4.91
CA GLN A 242 -30.26 -15.05 4.41
C GLN A 242 -31.47 -14.85 3.47
N PRO A 243 -32.19 -13.71 3.54
CA PRO A 243 -33.41 -13.48 2.76
C PRO A 243 -33.15 -13.29 1.25
N VAL A 244 -31.90 -13.46 0.81
CA VAL A 244 -31.43 -13.29 -0.56
C VAL A 244 -30.64 -14.54 -0.96
N HIS A 245 -30.90 -15.05 -2.16
CA HIS A 245 -30.21 -16.22 -2.71
C HIS A 245 -29.39 -15.83 -3.93
N SER A 246 -28.09 -16.11 -3.90
CA SER A 246 -27.11 -15.88 -4.97
C SER A 246 -25.88 -16.75 -4.68
N ASP A 247 -25.16 -17.09 -5.74
CA ASP A 247 -23.79 -17.61 -5.77
C ASP A 247 -22.79 -16.81 -4.92
N LEU A 248 -23.01 -15.50 -4.72
CA LEU A 248 -22.21 -14.67 -3.82
C LEU A 248 -22.23 -15.14 -2.35
N PHE A 249 -23.22 -15.94 -1.95
CA PHE A 249 -23.32 -16.55 -0.62
C PHE A 249 -22.82 -18.00 -0.58
N ASP A 250 -22.10 -18.45 -1.62
CA ASP A 250 -21.42 -19.75 -1.59
C ASP A 250 -20.41 -19.82 -0.42
N PRO A 251 -20.31 -20.95 0.31
CA PRO A 251 -19.38 -21.08 1.44
C PRO A 251 -17.91 -20.82 1.11
N SER A 252 -17.47 -20.90 -0.15
CA SER A 252 -16.11 -20.51 -0.58
C SER A 252 -15.85 -19.01 -0.55
N HIS A 253 -16.90 -18.18 -0.47
CA HIS A 253 -16.84 -16.73 -0.25
C HIS A 253 -17.00 -16.34 1.22
N ALA A 254 -17.30 -17.30 2.10
CA ALA A 254 -17.45 -17.04 3.53
C ALA A 254 -16.15 -16.50 4.15
N GLU A 255 -16.32 -15.73 5.22
CA GLU A 255 -15.23 -15.14 5.97
C GLU A 255 -14.39 -16.22 6.68
N VAL A 256 -13.07 -16.19 6.49
CA VAL A 256 -12.15 -17.09 7.17
C VAL A 256 -12.06 -16.72 8.66
N ASN A 257 -12.10 -17.73 9.53
CA ASN A 257 -12.05 -17.54 10.97
C ASN A 257 -10.63 -17.79 11.50
N GLY A 258 -10.13 -16.89 12.35
CA GLY A 258 -8.80 -17.03 12.98
C GLY A 258 -8.20 -15.67 13.36
N LEU A 259 -7.26 -15.68 14.31
CA LEU A 259 -6.45 -14.51 14.66
C LEU A 259 -5.23 -14.38 13.73
N GLY A 260 -4.66 -13.18 13.65
CA GLY A 260 -3.50 -12.88 12.82
C GLY A 260 -3.82 -12.91 11.33
N ILE A 261 -2.77 -12.88 10.50
CA ILE A 261 -2.87 -12.83 9.03
C ILE A 261 -3.37 -14.19 8.49
N GLN A 262 -4.48 -14.18 7.76
CA GLN A 262 -5.15 -15.33 7.12
C GLN A 262 -5.51 -15.01 5.67
N LYS A 263 -5.51 -16.02 4.79
CA LYS A 263 -5.79 -15.83 3.35
C LYS A 263 -7.30 -15.87 3.08
N GLN A 264 -7.87 -14.79 2.55
CA GLN A 264 -9.28 -14.68 2.18
C GLN A 264 -9.41 -14.84 0.66
N GLY A 265 -9.54 -16.08 0.20
CA GLY A 265 -9.51 -16.39 -1.24
C GLY A 265 -8.15 -16.10 -1.89
N GLY A 266 -8.11 -15.91 -3.21
CA GLY A 266 -6.85 -15.72 -3.94
C GLY A 266 -6.20 -14.33 -3.81
N LYS A 267 -7.02 -13.29 -3.58
CA LYS A 267 -6.70 -11.88 -3.86
C LYS A 267 -6.75 -10.95 -2.64
N MET A 268 -7.04 -11.49 -1.46
CA MET A 268 -7.27 -10.72 -0.23
C MET A 268 -6.70 -11.48 0.96
N VAL A 269 -6.31 -10.72 2.00
CA VAL A 269 -5.99 -11.23 3.33
C VAL A 269 -7.00 -10.67 4.32
N LYS A 270 -7.42 -11.50 5.25
CA LYS A 270 -8.08 -11.09 6.49
C LYS A 270 -7.04 -11.12 7.61
N VAL A 271 -7.01 -10.10 8.46
CA VAL A 271 -6.25 -10.10 9.71
C VAL A 271 -7.22 -10.08 10.88
N GLY A 272 -7.26 -11.17 11.65
CA GLY A 272 -8.01 -11.22 12.91
C GLY A 272 -7.25 -10.46 14.00
N MET A 273 -7.68 -9.25 14.31
CA MET A 273 -7.00 -8.28 15.15
C MET A 273 -7.28 -8.49 16.64
N ASN A 274 -6.21 -8.58 17.42
CA ASN A 274 -6.22 -8.47 18.88
C ASN A 274 -4.84 -7.98 19.36
N GLY A 275 -4.47 -6.75 18.99
CA GLY A 275 -3.12 -6.22 19.14
C GLY A 275 -2.78 -5.24 18.02
N GLU A 276 -1.56 -5.32 17.48
CA GLU A 276 -1.08 -4.45 16.39
C GLU A 276 -0.56 -5.27 15.19
N VAL A 277 -0.85 -4.82 13.98
CA VAL A 277 -0.32 -5.35 12.72
C VAL A 277 0.24 -4.21 11.87
N MET A 278 1.24 -4.51 11.05
CA MET A 278 1.77 -3.59 10.05
C MET A 278 1.11 -3.92 8.72
N ALA A 279 0.60 -2.92 8.00
CA ALA A 279 -0.10 -3.10 6.73
C ALA A 279 0.32 -2.05 5.71
N ARG A 280 0.14 -2.33 4.41
CA ARG A 280 0.37 -1.34 3.35
C ARG A 280 -0.71 -0.25 3.42
N SER A 281 -0.31 1.01 3.52
CA SER A 281 -1.23 2.14 3.43
C SER A 281 -2.00 2.10 2.11
N GLY A 282 -3.29 2.42 2.15
CA GLY A 282 -4.19 2.33 0.99
C GLY A 282 -4.61 0.90 0.59
N SER A 283 -4.19 -0.16 1.30
CA SER A 283 -4.61 -1.54 0.99
C SER A 283 -5.85 -2.02 1.74
N MET A 284 -6.41 -1.21 2.65
CA MET A 284 -7.63 -1.56 3.40
C MET A 284 -8.86 -1.52 2.49
N VAL A 285 -9.61 -2.63 2.48
CA VAL A 285 -10.85 -2.80 1.71
C VAL A 285 -12.08 -2.74 2.63
N ALA A 286 -11.98 -3.34 3.81
CA ALA A 286 -13.02 -3.33 4.84
C ALA A 286 -12.43 -3.57 6.23
N TYR A 287 -13.18 -3.26 7.27
CA TYR A 287 -12.90 -3.70 8.63
C TYR A 287 -14.19 -3.87 9.45
N GLN A 288 -14.09 -4.62 10.54
CA GLN A 288 -15.13 -4.79 11.55
C GLN A 288 -14.50 -4.63 12.94
N GLY A 289 -15.24 -4.09 13.91
CA GLY A 289 -14.76 -3.87 15.28
C GLY A 289 -13.95 -2.58 15.49
N ASP A 290 -13.31 -2.47 16.65
CA ASP A 290 -12.64 -1.27 17.14
C ASP A 290 -11.17 -1.25 16.68
N LEU A 291 -10.93 -0.72 15.47
CA LEU A 291 -9.59 -0.57 14.89
C LEU A 291 -9.18 0.91 14.76
N LYS A 292 -7.93 1.20 15.11
CA LYS A 292 -7.25 2.49 14.92
C LYS A 292 -6.17 2.34 13.85
N PHE A 293 -6.05 3.35 12.99
CA PHE A 293 -5.10 3.39 11.88
C PHE A 293 -4.11 4.54 12.08
N GLU A 294 -2.81 4.26 11.99
CA GLU A 294 -1.72 5.23 12.17
C GLU A 294 -0.75 5.08 10.98
N ALA A 295 -0.68 6.09 10.10
CA ALA A 295 0.21 6.05 8.93
C ALA A 295 1.68 6.23 9.37
N LEU A 296 2.52 5.22 9.14
CA LEU A 296 3.94 5.26 9.50
C LEU A 296 4.73 5.99 8.41
N GLY A 297 4.72 7.31 8.56
CA GLY A 297 5.17 8.28 7.58
C GLY A 297 4.58 9.67 7.81
N SER A 298 3.54 9.81 8.66
CA SER A 298 2.90 11.09 9.02
C SER A 298 3.71 11.96 9.99
N GLY A 299 5.04 11.95 9.91
CA GLY A 299 5.91 12.81 10.71
C GLY A 299 6.66 13.75 9.80
N GLY A 300 6.28 15.02 9.74
CA GLY A 300 6.90 16.03 8.90
C GLY A 300 6.52 15.91 7.42
N ILE A 301 6.24 17.03 6.75
CA ILE A 301 6.37 17.12 5.28
C ILE A 301 7.75 16.63 4.88
N GLY A 302 8.76 16.87 5.73
CA GLY A 302 10.13 16.43 5.53
C GLY A 302 10.30 14.96 5.21
N ARG A 303 9.68 14.07 6.01
CA ARG A 303 9.78 12.63 5.80
C ARG A 303 9.00 12.19 4.57
N ALA A 304 7.83 12.78 4.31
CA ALA A 304 7.04 12.48 3.12
C ALA A 304 7.77 12.89 1.83
N ILE A 305 8.39 14.08 1.81
CA ILE A 305 9.18 14.54 0.68
C ILE A 305 10.50 13.76 0.58
N ARG A 306 11.16 13.44 1.69
CA ARG A 306 12.31 12.51 1.70
C ARG A 306 11.93 11.18 1.04
N GLN A 307 10.85 10.52 1.49
CA GLN A 307 10.34 9.28 0.89
C GLN A 307 10.05 9.41 -0.61
N HIS A 308 9.52 10.56 -1.05
CA HIS A 308 9.25 10.82 -2.46
C HIS A 308 10.54 10.98 -3.30
N LEU A 309 11.55 11.65 -2.75
CA LEU A 309 12.81 11.98 -3.44
C LEU A 309 13.82 10.83 -3.45
N THR A 310 13.94 10.16 -2.32
CA THR A 310 14.81 9.01 -2.20
C THR A 310 14.14 7.76 -2.75
N GLY A 311 12.82 7.79 -3.00
CA GLY A 311 11.94 6.66 -3.33
C GLY A 311 11.69 5.70 -2.14
N GLU A 312 12.24 6.05 -0.97
CA GLU A 312 12.65 5.11 0.08
C GLU A 312 11.53 4.92 1.12
N GLY A 313 10.51 4.15 0.75
CA GLY A 313 9.48 3.76 1.69
C GLY A 313 8.51 2.74 1.13
N VAL A 314 8.33 1.61 1.84
CA VAL A 314 7.05 0.91 1.77
C VAL A 314 6.03 1.83 2.44
N PRO A 315 4.94 2.20 1.77
CA PRO A 315 3.90 3.00 2.39
C PRO A 315 3.21 2.12 3.43
N LEU A 316 3.60 2.25 4.70
CA LEU A 316 3.10 1.43 5.80
C LEU A 316 2.14 2.21 6.70
N MET A 317 1.17 1.51 7.23
CA MET A 317 0.32 1.94 8.34
C MET A 317 0.39 0.88 9.43
N LYS A 318 0.45 1.33 10.68
CA LYS A 318 0.18 0.49 11.83
C LYS A 318 -1.33 0.47 12.05
N VAL A 319 -1.91 -0.72 12.20
CA VAL A 319 -3.30 -0.88 12.61
C VAL A 319 -3.30 -1.53 13.99
N SER A 320 -4.04 -0.95 14.93
CA SER A 320 -4.12 -1.44 16.31
C SER A 320 -5.58 -1.57 16.78
N GLY A 321 -5.84 -2.52 17.67
CA GLY A 321 -7.17 -2.72 18.26
C GLY A 321 -7.68 -4.16 18.19
N ARG A 322 -9.00 -4.32 18.14
CA ARG A 322 -9.67 -5.62 18.17
C ARG A 322 -10.83 -5.69 17.18
N GLY A 323 -10.82 -6.70 16.32
CA GLY A 323 -11.79 -6.82 15.22
C GLY A 323 -11.22 -7.64 14.06
N ASP A 324 -11.68 -7.37 12.85
CA ASP A 324 -11.22 -8.02 11.63
C ASP A 324 -10.89 -6.97 10.57
N LEU A 325 -9.74 -7.11 9.90
CA LEU A 325 -9.22 -6.18 8.89
C LEU A 325 -9.03 -6.89 7.56
N PHE A 326 -9.56 -6.33 6.47
CA PHE A 326 -9.47 -6.92 5.12
C PHE A 326 -8.57 -6.07 4.23
N LEU A 327 -7.53 -6.72 3.68
CA LEU A 327 -6.47 -6.09 2.91
C LEU A 327 -6.35 -6.70 1.51
N ALA A 328 -6.27 -5.86 0.48
CA ALA A 328 -5.98 -6.25 -0.89
C ALA A 328 -5.22 -5.13 -1.62
N ASN A 329 -4.55 -5.47 -2.72
CA ASN A 329 -3.87 -4.49 -3.56
C ASN A 329 -4.10 -4.83 -5.04
N SER A 330 -4.86 -3.99 -5.75
CA SER A 330 -5.02 -4.03 -7.21
C SER A 330 -5.31 -5.40 -7.83
N ALA A 331 -6.10 -6.25 -7.16
CA ALA A 331 -6.40 -7.63 -7.53
C ALA A 331 -5.17 -8.55 -7.75
N ALA A 332 -4.03 -8.21 -7.13
CA ALA A 332 -2.84 -9.05 -7.08
C ALA A 332 -3.08 -10.34 -6.28
N ASP A 333 -2.37 -11.41 -6.63
CA ASP A 333 -2.40 -12.68 -5.90
C ASP A 333 -1.68 -12.51 -4.57
N VAL A 334 -2.32 -12.95 -3.48
CA VAL A 334 -1.78 -12.79 -2.12
C VAL A 334 -1.21 -14.10 -1.60
N HIS A 335 0.00 -14.06 -1.07
CA HIS A 335 0.71 -15.21 -0.50
C HIS A 335 1.08 -14.90 0.94
N ILE A 336 1.01 -15.93 1.78
CA ILE A 336 1.39 -15.85 3.19
C ILE A 336 2.67 -16.65 3.37
N ILE A 337 3.65 -16.06 4.07
CA ILE A 337 4.91 -16.68 4.43
C ILE A 337 5.06 -16.59 5.94
N ASP A 338 5.35 -17.73 6.58
CA ASP A 338 5.68 -17.79 8.00
C ASP A 338 7.21 -17.77 8.14
N LEU A 339 7.75 -16.74 8.81
CA LEU A 339 9.15 -16.69 9.21
C LEU A 339 9.30 -17.40 10.56
N ASP A 340 10.14 -18.43 10.60
CA ASP A 340 10.46 -19.17 11.82
C ASP A 340 11.63 -18.57 12.62
N GLY A 341 12.27 -17.52 12.10
CA GLY A 341 13.40 -16.81 12.68
C GLY A 341 14.79 -17.41 12.39
N THR A 342 14.91 -18.42 11.52
CA THR A 342 16.20 -19.04 11.18
C THR A 342 16.98 -18.32 10.06
N ASP A 343 16.28 -17.71 9.11
CA ASP A 343 16.83 -16.81 8.09
C ASP A 343 15.92 -15.57 7.93
N GLY A 344 16.42 -14.54 7.26
CA GLY A 344 15.63 -13.39 6.84
C GLY A 344 14.95 -13.59 5.49
N LEU A 345 13.92 -12.78 5.24
CA LEU A 345 13.27 -12.67 3.94
C LEU A 345 13.42 -11.25 3.41
N THR A 346 14.10 -11.10 2.28
CA THR A 346 14.21 -9.84 1.55
C THR A 346 13.05 -9.74 0.56
N ILE A 347 12.34 -8.61 0.52
CA ILE A 347 11.14 -8.42 -0.30
C ILE A 347 11.19 -7.05 -0.97
N ASN A 348 10.86 -6.98 -2.26
CA ASN A 348 10.64 -5.71 -2.93
C ASN A 348 9.49 -4.95 -2.25
N GLY A 349 9.73 -3.69 -1.86
CA GLY A 349 8.79 -2.88 -1.10
C GLY A 349 7.43 -2.65 -1.79
N ALA A 350 7.37 -2.76 -3.12
CA ALA A 350 6.10 -2.73 -3.85
C ALA A 350 5.19 -3.93 -3.53
N ASN A 351 5.77 -5.07 -3.13
CA ASN A 351 5.09 -6.35 -2.95
C ASN A 351 4.71 -6.66 -1.49
N VAL A 352 5.09 -5.83 -0.52
CA VAL A 352 4.68 -5.99 0.89
C VAL A 352 3.22 -5.57 1.06
N LEU A 353 2.38 -6.44 1.64
CA LEU A 353 0.96 -6.17 1.93
C LEU A 353 0.69 -6.00 3.43
N ALA A 354 1.15 -6.94 4.28
CA ALA A 354 1.00 -6.84 5.74
C ALA A 354 1.98 -7.78 6.47
N PHE A 355 2.32 -7.50 7.71
CA PHE A 355 3.16 -8.35 8.54
C PHE A 355 2.91 -8.18 10.04
N ASP A 356 3.16 -9.24 10.80
CA ASP A 356 3.06 -9.22 12.26
C ASP A 356 4.06 -8.20 12.86
N SER A 357 3.60 -7.45 13.87
CA SER A 357 4.41 -6.44 14.57
C SER A 357 5.62 -7.03 15.34
N THR A 358 5.71 -8.37 15.45
CA THR A 358 6.86 -9.08 16.02
C THR A 358 8.06 -9.19 15.06
N LEU A 359 7.84 -8.97 13.76
CA LEU A 359 8.90 -8.98 12.76
C LEU A 359 9.65 -7.64 12.76
N ARG A 360 10.98 -7.72 12.77
CA ARG A 360 11.84 -6.57 12.51
C ARG A 360 11.97 -6.39 11.01
N TYR A 361 11.93 -5.15 10.55
CA TYR A 361 12.19 -4.83 9.15
C TYR A 361 13.23 -3.69 9.06
N ASP A 362 14.08 -3.78 8.04
CA ASP A 362 15.04 -2.74 7.64
C ASP A 362 14.81 -2.42 6.16
N ILE A 363 14.97 -1.15 5.76
CA ILE A 363 14.78 -0.70 4.37
C ILE A 363 16.16 -0.44 3.77
N GLY A 364 16.63 -1.37 2.93
CA GLY A 364 17.94 -1.30 2.29
C GLY A 364 17.88 -1.12 0.78
N ARG A 365 18.82 -0.33 0.23
CA ARG A 365 19.18 -0.40 -1.20
C ARG A 365 20.11 -1.60 -1.43
N VAL A 366 20.04 -2.21 -2.62
CA VAL A 366 20.98 -3.29 -3.01
C VAL A 366 22.42 -2.79 -2.97
N GLN A 367 23.28 -3.45 -2.20
CA GLN A 367 24.69 -3.10 -2.11
C GLN A 367 25.37 -3.35 -3.47
N GLY A 368 25.88 -2.28 -4.10
CA GLY A 368 26.36 -2.30 -5.49
C GLY A 368 25.46 -1.58 -6.50
N ALA A 369 24.22 -1.23 -6.14
CA ALA A 369 23.36 -0.35 -6.95
C ALA A 369 23.68 1.15 -6.78
N ALA A 370 24.68 1.50 -5.96
CA ALA A 370 25.05 2.88 -5.60
C ALA A 370 25.58 3.77 -6.76
N GLY A 371 25.64 3.23 -7.99
CA GLY A 371 25.93 3.99 -9.22
C GLY A 371 24.78 3.98 -10.24
N TYR A 372 23.59 3.52 -9.85
CA TYR A 372 22.43 3.39 -10.73
C TYR A 372 21.22 4.15 -10.19
N ALA A 373 21.09 5.41 -10.61
CA ALA A 373 19.82 6.14 -10.57
C ALA A 373 18.90 5.65 -11.70
N SER A 374 18.54 4.36 -11.70
CA SER A 374 17.39 3.88 -12.45
C SER A 374 16.14 4.35 -11.73
N ASN A 375 15.26 5.05 -12.45
CA ASN A 375 14.27 5.99 -11.92
C ASN A 375 13.03 5.32 -11.26
N ALA A 376 13.21 4.12 -10.70
CA ALA A 376 12.20 3.27 -10.10
C ALA A 376 12.80 2.57 -8.87
N GLY A 377 12.21 2.81 -7.70
CA GLY A 377 12.79 2.44 -6.41
C GLY A 377 12.86 0.93 -6.15
N LEU A 378 14.04 0.33 -6.35
CA LEU A 378 14.40 -0.99 -5.82
C LEU A 378 14.74 -0.91 -4.32
N PHE A 379 13.72 -0.56 -3.53
CA PHE A 379 13.78 -0.61 -2.06
C PHE A 379 13.40 -1.99 -1.59
N ASN A 380 14.36 -2.66 -0.97
CA ASN A 380 14.17 -4.00 -0.46
C ASN A 380 14.02 -3.93 1.05
N CYS A 381 12.92 -4.48 1.54
CA CYS A 381 12.70 -4.65 2.96
C CYS A 381 13.26 -6.00 3.40
N VAL A 382 14.17 -5.98 4.36
CA VAL A 382 14.75 -7.18 4.96
C VAL A 382 13.98 -7.48 6.24
N PHE A 383 13.16 -8.54 6.21
CA PHE A 383 12.37 -8.99 7.35
C PHE A 383 13.11 -10.07 8.14
N THR A 384 13.15 -9.94 9.46
CA THR A 384 13.81 -10.89 10.37
C THR A 384 13.00 -11.11 11.65
N GLY A 385 13.23 -12.24 12.32
CA GLY A 385 12.50 -12.64 13.52
C GLY A 385 11.42 -13.69 13.22
N ARG A 386 10.50 -13.89 14.18
CA ARG A 386 9.42 -14.88 14.08
C ARG A 386 8.08 -14.16 13.88
N GLY A 387 7.29 -14.61 12.92
CA GLY A 387 5.99 -14.02 12.60
C GLY A 387 5.60 -14.24 11.14
N ARG A 388 4.40 -13.80 10.81
CA ARG A 388 3.78 -13.97 9.50
C ARG A 388 3.87 -12.70 8.66
N ILE A 389 4.06 -12.87 7.35
CA ILE A 389 4.03 -11.80 6.35
C ILE A 389 3.14 -12.19 5.16
N ALA A 390 2.34 -11.24 4.70
CA ALA A 390 1.58 -11.29 3.46
C ALA A 390 2.27 -10.47 2.38
N ILE A 391 2.47 -11.07 1.21
CA ILE A 391 3.02 -10.42 0.02
C ILE A 391 2.07 -10.55 -1.17
N THR A 392 2.23 -9.67 -2.16
CA THR A 392 1.45 -9.65 -3.41
C THR A 392 2.30 -9.97 -4.62
N THR A 393 1.76 -10.74 -5.57
CA THR A 393 2.36 -10.97 -6.90
C THR A 393 1.34 -10.73 -8.01
N HIS A 394 1.82 -10.39 -9.20
CA HIS A 394 0.98 -10.36 -10.40
C HIS A 394 1.00 -11.72 -11.09
N GLY A 395 -0.04 -12.52 -10.86
CA GLY A 395 -0.11 -13.92 -11.28
C GLY A 395 0.60 -14.86 -10.31
N SER A 396 0.47 -16.17 -10.56
CA SER A 396 1.11 -17.22 -9.76
C SER A 396 2.64 -17.20 -9.94
N PRO A 397 3.43 -16.97 -8.87
CA PRO A 397 4.88 -16.87 -8.98
C PRO A 397 5.55 -18.25 -9.12
N VAL A 398 6.80 -18.24 -9.59
CA VAL A 398 7.72 -19.38 -9.49
C VAL A 398 8.69 -19.15 -8.34
N VAL A 399 8.99 -20.21 -7.58
CA VAL A 399 10.05 -20.21 -6.56
C VAL A 399 11.23 -20.99 -7.14
N LEU A 400 12.37 -20.32 -7.30
CA LEU A 400 13.60 -20.89 -7.82
C LEU A 400 14.57 -21.14 -6.67
N THR A 401 14.98 -22.39 -6.48
CA THR A 401 16.09 -22.74 -5.58
C THR A 401 17.40 -22.23 -6.16
N VAL A 402 18.17 -21.50 -5.35
CA VAL A 402 19.49 -20.99 -5.73
C VAL A 402 20.55 -21.96 -5.22
N ASP A 403 20.92 -22.91 -6.08
CA ASP A 403 22.06 -23.84 -5.88
C ASP A 403 23.26 -23.55 -6.81
N GLN A 404 23.01 -22.73 -7.83
CA GLN A 404 23.94 -22.18 -8.81
C GLN A 404 23.60 -20.70 -9.05
N ALA A 405 24.42 -19.98 -9.81
CA ALA A 405 24.15 -18.57 -10.10
C ALA A 405 22.81 -18.40 -10.84
N THR A 406 21.82 -17.85 -10.15
CA THR A 406 20.46 -17.61 -10.66
C THR A 406 20.33 -16.14 -11.06
N TYR A 407 19.57 -15.85 -12.12
CA TYR A 407 19.42 -14.51 -12.67
C TYR A 407 17.94 -14.22 -12.90
N ALA A 408 17.45 -13.06 -12.48
CA ALA A 408 16.07 -12.62 -12.69
C ALA A 408 16.00 -11.13 -13.07
N ASP A 409 14.94 -10.73 -13.75
CA ASP A 409 14.67 -9.30 -13.99
C ASP A 409 14.36 -8.60 -12.64
N PRO A 410 14.95 -7.42 -12.35
CA PRO A 410 14.69 -6.69 -11.11
C PRO A 410 13.22 -6.34 -10.85
N ASN A 411 12.40 -6.17 -11.90
CA ASN A 411 10.97 -5.88 -11.80
C ASN A 411 10.11 -7.15 -11.62
N ALA A 412 10.66 -8.33 -11.94
CA ALA A 412 10.01 -9.62 -11.73
C ALA A 412 10.41 -10.30 -10.41
N ALA A 413 11.56 -9.93 -9.82
CA ALA A 413 12.03 -10.43 -8.53
C ALA A 413 11.21 -9.84 -7.36
N VAL A 414 10.43 -10.69 -6.69
CA VAL A 414 9.51 -10.27 -5.61
C VAL A 414 10.13 -10.41 -4.23
N ALA A 415 10.74 -11.57 -3.93
CA ALA A 415 11.32 -11.86 -2.63
C ALA A 415 12.41 -12.92 -2.72
N TRP A 416 13.35 -12.97 -1.78
CA TRP A 416 14.43 -13.94 -1.74
C TRP A 416 15.00 -14.11 -0.32
N SER A 417 15.70 -15.22 -0.08
CA SER A 417 16.39 -15.46 1.20
C SER A 417 17.43 -14.36 1.47
N SER A 418 17.40 -13.73 2.65
CA SER A 418 18.32 -12.63 2.98
C SER A 418 19.78 -13.07 3.09
N SER A 419 20.03 -14.36 3.24
CA SER A 419 21.34 -15.01 3.17
C SER A 419 21.98 -15.04 1.77
N LEU A 420 21.24 -14.73 0.69
CA LEU A 420 21.78 -14.68 -0.67
C LEU A 420 22.58 -13.41 -0.95
N GLN A 421 23.74 -13.58 -1.57
CA GLN A 421 24.49 -12.48 -2.15
C GLN A 421 23.81 -12.04 -3.45
N THR A 422 23.52 -10.74 -3.54
CA THR A 422 22.92 -10.11 -4.71
C THR A 422 23.94 -9.22 -5.43
N GLY A 423 23.89 -9.20 -6.75
CA GLY A 423 24.73 -8.32 -7.58
C GLY A 423 24.06 -8.02 -8.91
N ILE A 424 24.49 -6.95 -9.58
CA ILE A 424 24.00 -6.61 -10.92
C ILE A 424 25.00 -7.15 -11.95
N LYS A 425 24.53 -7.99 -12.87
CA LYS A 425 25.35 -8.44 -14.00
C LYS A 425 25.07 -7.55 -15.22
N ARG A 426 25.98 -6.62 -15.53
CA ARG A 426 26.03 -6.00 -16.85
C ARG A 426 26.40 -7.06 -17.88
N ASN A 427 25.69 -7.07 -19.00
CA ASN A 427 26.00 -7.97 -20.11
C ASN A 427 27.01 -7.31 -21.06
N ASP A 428 28.26 -7.15 -20.61
CA ASP A 428 29.34 -6.45 -21.33
C ASP A 428 29.81 -7.15 -22.63
N SER A 429 29.06 -8.15 -23.13
CA SER A 429 29.32 -8.84 -24.40
C SER A 429 28.85 -8.07 -25.65
N PHE A 430 28.38 -6.82 -25.51
CA PHE A 430 28.03 -5.94 -26.64
C PHE A 430 29.12 -4.90 -26.94
N GLY A 431 30.36 -5.36 -27.05
CA GLY A 431 31.49 -4.54 -27.45
C GLY A 431 31.39 -4.01 -28.89
N LEU A 432 31.34 -2.68 -29.03
CA LEU A 432 31.81 -1.87 -30.17
C LEU A 432 31.32 -2.24 -31.61
N GLY A 433 30.22 -2.98 -31.76
CA GLY A 433 29.94 -3.70 -33.01
C GLY A 433 28.53 -3.62 -33.59
N ARG A 434 27.78 -2.51 -33.45
CA ARG A 434 26.51 -2.29 -34.19
C ARG A 434 26.03 -0.83 -34.24
N LEU A 435 26.76 0.01 -34.97
CA LEU A 435 26.25 1.28 -35.47
C LEU A 435 25.24 1.02 -36.62
N MET A 436 23.99 0.69 -36.30
CA MET A 436 22.76 0.91 -37.07
C MET A 436 21.58 0.04 -36.56
N GLY A 437 20.47 0.68 -36.20
CA GLY A 437 19.13 0.15 -36.53
C GLY A 437 18.62 -1.12 -35.82
N ARG A 438 18.67 -1.19 -34.48
CA ARG A 438 17.66 -1.84 -33.61
C ARG A 438 18.06 -1.74 -32.14
N SER A 439 17.29 -1.01 -31.33
CA SER A 439 17.49 -0.93 -29.87
C SER A 439 16.88 -2.16 -29.18
N THR A 440 17.64 -3.26 -29.11
CA THR A 440 17.37 -4.32 -28.14
C THR A 440 17.68 -3.78 -26.74
N GLY A 441 16.67 -3.68 -25.88
CA GLY A 441 16.79 -3.03 -24.57
C GLY A 441 17.79 -3.74 -23.64
N GLU A 442 18.82 -3.01 -23.21
CA GLU A 442 19.88 -3.50 -22.33
C GLU A 442 19.39 -3.58 -20.87
N ALA A 443 18.53 -4.57 -20.58
CA ALA A 443 18.05 -4.84 -19.23
C ALA A 443 19.18 -5.32 -18.32
N SER A 444 19.39 -4.62 -17.20
CA SER A 444 20.35 -5.03 -16.17
C SER A 444 19.74 -6.14 -15.30
N THR A 445 20.36 -7.32 -15.25
CA THR A 445 19.79 -8.49 -14.55
C THR A 445 20.30 -8.60 -13.11
N LEU A 446 19.41 -8.92 -12.17
CA LEU A 446 19.76 -9.20 -10.79
C LEU A 446 20.28 -10.64 -10.67
N ALA A 447 21.51 -10.80 -10.22
CA ALA A 447 22.18 -12.06 -10.00
C ALA A 447 22.12 -12.46 -8.52
N PHE A 448 21.84 -13.73 -8.26
CA PHE A 448 21.77 -14.33 -6.93
C PHE A 448 22.79 -15.47 -6.83
N SER A 449 23.56 -15.47 -5.74
CA SER A 449 24.52 -16.52 -5.43
C SER A 449 24.57 -16.83 -3.94
N GLY A 450 24.77 -18.11 -3.60
CA GLY A 450 24.73 -18.60 -2.22
C GLY A 450 23.90 -19.88 -2.15
N ARG A 451 23.14 -20.02 -1.06
CA ARG A 451 22.10 -21.04 -0.91
C ARG A 451 20.84 -20.36 -0.38
N GLY A 452 19.70 -20.64 -1.01
CA GLY A 452 18.43 -20.02 -0.66
C GLY A 452 17.41 -20.18 -1.79
N PHE A 453 16.45 -19.27 -1.87
CA PHE A 453 15.48 -19.20 -2.96
C PHE A 453 15.26 -17.76 -3.43
N VAL A 454 14.75 -17.62 -4.66
CA VAL A 454 14.16 -16.37 -5.18
C VAL A 454 12.76 -16.65 -5.71
N ILE A 455 11.82 -15.77 -5.37
CA ILE A 455 10.43 -15.76 -5.84
C ILE A 455 10.33 -14.77 -6.98
N VAL A 456 9.92 -15.24 -8.16
CA VAL A 456 9.78 -14.45 -9.38
C VAL A 456 8.33 -14.50 -9.84
N GLN A 457 7.72 -13.33 -10.07
CA GLN A 457 6.35 -13.25 -10.62
C GLN A 457 6.37 -13.35 -12.15
N PRO A 458 5.31 -13.87 -12.80
CA PRO A 458 5.20 -13.95 -14.26
C PRO A 458 4.81 -12.58 -14.87
N SER A 459 5.45 -11.50 -14.43
CA SER A 459 5.11 -10.13 -14.84
C SER A 459 6.25 -9.14 -14.61
N GLU A 460 6.62 -8.42 -15.67
CA GLU A 460 7.57 -7.29 -15.66
C GLU A 460 6.79 -5.97 -15.66
N LEU A 461 5.91 -5.78 -14.66
CA LEU A 461 5.19 -4.52 -14.52
C LEU A 461 6.15 -3.40 -14.11
N PRO A 462 6.14 -2.24 -14.79
CA PRO A 462 6.76 -1.05 -14.23
C PRO A 462 6.06 -0.72 -12.90
N PRO A 463 6.78 -0.26 -11.86
CA PRO A 463 6.18 -0.05 -10.56
C PRO A 463 5.02 0.96 -10.64
N GLY A 464 3.82 0.48 -10.28
CA GLY A 464 2.58 1.26 -10.32
C GLY A 464 1.61 0.97 -11.48
N GLY A 465 1.86 -0.04 -12.32
CA GLY A 465 0.97 -0.40 -13.44
C GLY A 465 -0.38 -0.99 -13.00
N LEU A 466 -1.44 -0.18 -12.97
CA LEU A 466 -2.83 -0.65 -12.91
C LEU A 466 -3.22 -1.31 -14.24
N ILE A 467 -3.85 -2.49 -14.17
CA ILE A 467 -4.40 -3.18 -15.35
C ILE A 467 -5.68 -2.45 -15.78
N GLY A 468 -5.55 -1.53 -16.74
CA GLY A 468 -6.66 -0.85 -17.39
C GLY A 468 -7.48 -1.80 -18.26
N GLY A 469 -8.46 -2.47 -17.65
CA GLY A 469 -9.43 -3.30 -18.37
C GLY A 469 -10.33 -2.45 -19.27
N THR A 470 -10.12 -2.50 -20.58
CA THR A 470 -10.91 -1.79 -21.60
C THR A 470 -12.30 -2.43 -21.79
N GLY A 471 -13.17 -2.25 -20.79
CA GLY A 471 -14.59 -2.60 -20.87
C GLY A 471 -15.37 -1.55 -21.67
N GLY A 472 -15.35 -1.64 -22.99
CA GLY A 472 -16.11 -0.77 -23.89
C GLY A 472 -17.63 -0.99 -23.79
N GLY A 473 -18.25 -0.43 -22.76
CA GLY A 473 -19.70 -0.45 -22.56
C GLY A 473 -20.44 0.42 -23.57
N GLN A 474 -20.79 -0.15 -24.74
CA GLN A 474 -21.77 0.46 -25.63
C GLN A 474 -23.15 0.47 -24.96
N GLN A 475 -23.49 1.60 -24.33
CA GLN A 475 -24.79 1.83 -23.71
C GLN A 475 -25.86 2.14 -24.77
N ALA A 476 -26.28 1.11 -25.51
CA ALA A 476 -27.36 1.20 -26.48
C ALA A 476 -28.74 1.19 -25.78
N GLY A 477 -29.15 2.36 -25.27
CA GLY A 477 -30.43 2.56 -24.59
C GLY A 477 -31.40 3.46 -25.38
N THR A 478 -32.26 2.83 -26.19
CA THR A 478 -33.60 3.32 -26.60
C THR A 478 -33.83 4.82 -26.81
N GLY A 479 -33.75 5.26 -28.08
CA GLY A 479 -34.36 6.50 -28.56
C GLY A 479 -35.37 6.22 -29.67
N GLY A 480 -36.62 5.92 -29.32
CA GLY A 480 -37.69 5.70 -30.29
C GLY A 480 -38.25 7.03 -30.80
N SER A 481 -38.07 7.33 -32.09
CA SER A 481 -38.81 8.38 -32.79
C SER A 481 -39.50 7.77 -34.00
N ILE A 482 -40.83 7.81 -33.99
CA ILE A 482 -41.67 7.40 -35.12
C ILE A 482 -41.63 8.49 -36.19
N PHE A 483 -41.67 8.08 -37.46
CA PHE A 483 -41.96 8.97 -38.60
C PHE A 483 -43.48 9.06 -38.78
N GLY A 484 -43.99 10.29 -38.97
CA GLY A 484 -45.40 10.59 -39.22
C GLY A 484 -45.63 12.09 -39.28
#